data_AF-A0A354YXH3-F1
#
_entry.id   AF-A0A354YXH3-F1
#
_cell.length_a   1.000
_cell.length_b   1.000
_cell.length_c   1.000
_cell.angle_alpha   90.00
_cell.angle_beta   90.00
_cell.angle_gamma   90.00
#
_symmetry.space_group_name_H-M   'P 1'
#
loop_
_entity.id
_entity.type
_entity.pdbx_description
1 polymer ?
#
loop_
_entity_poly.entity_id
_entity_poly.type
_entity_poly.pdbx_seq_one_letter_code
_entity_poly.pdbx_strand_id
1 'polypeptide(L)'
;SALDATKALTLGADLVGMAAPLLKAFVSGGLEALDQSLSGFFYRLKSVFLMCGARNLQEIRRKPLIILGETAEYLRLRGIDPSCWARR
;
A
#
# COMPACT_ATOMS: atom_id res chain seq x y z
N SER A 1 -4.93 -1.84 4.85
CA SER A 1 -3.92 -1.53 5.88
C SER A 1 -2.83 -0.63 5.29
N ALA A 2 -1.88 -0.12 6.10
CA ALA A 2 -0.76 0.69 5.57
C ALA A 2 0.16 -0.10 4.62
N LEU A 3 0.32 -1.40 4.87
CA LEU A 3 1.04 -2.30 3.98
C LEU A 3 0.31 -2.46 2.64
N ASP A 4 -1.01 -2.59 2.65
CA ASP A 4 -1.79 -2.71 1.41
C ASP A 4 -1.72 -1.43 0.58
N ALA A 5 -1.79 -0.26 1.23
CA ALA A 5 -1.60 1.02 0.55
C ALA A 5 -0.20 1.11 -0.08
N THR A 6 0.84 0.66 0.64
CA THR A 6 2.20 0.62 0.11
C THR A 6 2.30 -0.32 -1.09
N LYS A 7 1.75 -1.53 -1.01
CA LYS A 7 1.71 -2.47 -2.13
C LYS A 7 1.02 -1.86 -3.36
N ALA A 8 -0.12 -1.21 -3.19
CA ALA A 8 -0.84 -0.57 -4.29
C ALA A 8 0.00 0.55 -4.95
N LEU A 9 0.60 1.43 -4.14
CA LEU A 9 1.49 2.48 -4.63
C LEU A 9 2.68 1.90 -5.40
N THR A 10 3.31 0.87 -4.84
CA THR A 10 4.47 0.20 -5.47
C THR A 10 4.07 -0.66 -6.68
N LEU A 11 2.82 -1.08 -6.83
CA LEU A 11 2.34 -1.74 -8.04
C LEU A 11 2.08 -0.75 -9.20
N GLY A 12 1.95 0.54 -8.90
CA GLY A 12 1.80 1.60 -9.90
C GLY A 12 0.63 2.55 -9.65
N ALA A 13 -0.12 2.41 -8.56
CA ALA A 13 -1.24 3.32 -8.27
C ALA A 13 -0.75 4.73 -7.94
N ASP A 14 -1.48 5.76 -8.41
CA ASP A 14 -1.22 7.16 -8.09
C ASP A 14 -1.75 7.57 -6.71
N LEU A 15 -2.86 6.97 -6.27
CA LEU A 15 -3.55 7.24 -5.02
C LEU A 15 -4.17 5.94 -4.46
N VAL A 16 -4.47 5.94 -3.16
CA VAL A 16 -5.15 4.83 -2.47
C VAL A 16 -6.36 5.38 -1.71
N GLY A 17 -7.53 4.81 -1.98
CA GLY A 17 -8.78 5.14 -1.29
C GLY A 17 -9.07 4.19 -0.12
N MET A 18 -9.63 4.70 0.97
CA MET A 18 -10.08 3.93 2.12
C MET A 18 -11.45 4.44 2.59
N ALA A 19 -12.41 3.54 2.81
CA ALA A 19 -13.76 3.90 3.22
C ALA A 19 -14.17 3.23 4.55
N ALA A 20 -14.48 1.93 4.52
CA ALA A 20 -15.07 1.22 5.66
C ALA A 20 -14.30 1.37 7.00
N PRO A 21 -12.95 1.29 7.06
CA PRO A 21 -12.22 1.45 8.32
C PRO A 21 -12.33 2.86 8.92
N LEU A 22 -12.38 3.89 8.07
CA LEU A 22 -12.49 5.29 8.52
C LEU A 22 -13.91 5.59 8.99
N LEU A 23 -14.92 5.12 8.25
CA LEU A 23 -16.32 5.24 8.66
C LEU A 23 -16.57 4.51 9.99
N LYS A 24 -16.02 3.31 10.15
CA LYS A 24 -16.13 2.55 11.40
C LYS A 24 -15.51 3.30 12.58
N ALA A 25 -14.31 3.86 12.41
CA ALA A 25 -13.67 4.66 13.45
C ALA A 25 -14.53 5.86 13.86
N PHE A 26 -15.08 6.58 12.87
CA PHE A 26 -15.96 7.72 13.11
C PHE A 26 -17.25 7.35 13.83
N VAL A 27 -17.95 6.29 13.38
CA VAL A 27 -19.21 5.85 14.00
C VAL A 27 -18.97 5.37 15.44
N SER A 28 -17.83 4.76 15.73
CA SER A 28 -17.54 4.22 17.07
C SER A 28 -17.01 5.25 18.08
N GLY A 29 -16.36 6.32 17.64
CA GLY A 29 -15.70 7.25 18.57
C GLY A 29 -15.58 8.69 18.08
N GLY A 30 -16.39 9.08 17.08
CA GLY A 30 -16.43 10.44 16.55
C GLY A 30 -15.14 10.87 15.85
N LEU A 31 -14.93 12.19 15.81
CA LEU A 31 -13.78 12.81 15.13
C LEU A 31 -12.45 12.45 15.80
N GLU A 32 -12.39 12.39 17.12
CA GLU A 32 -11.15 12.06 17.85
C GLU A 32 -10.63 10.66 17.51
N ALA A 33 -11.53 9.66 17.48
CA ALA A 33 -11.16 8.30 17.09
C ALA A 33 -10.74 8.21 15.61
N LEU A 34 -11.37 9.00 14.73
CA LEU A 34 -10.98 9.09 13.33
C LEU A 34 -9.57 9.68 13.17
N ASP A 35 -9.27 10.78 13.85
CA ASP A 35 -7.96 11.43 13.82
C ASP A 35 -6.86 10.52 14.38
N GLN A 36 -7.14 9.80 15.47
CA GLN A 36 -6.22 8.81 16.02
C GLN A 36 -5.97 7.66 15.05
N SER A 37 -7.02 7.17 14.38
CA SER A 37 -6.93 6.11 13.38
C SER A 37 -6.08 6.52 12.17
N LEU A 38 -6.28 7.74 11.65
CA LEU A 38 -5.49 8.32 10.57
C LEU A 38 -4.03 8.52 10.98
N SER A 39 -3.78 9.08 12.16
CA SER A 39 -2.43 9.29 12.70
C SER A 39 -1.67 7.96 12.82
N GLY A 40 -2.34 6.93 13.36
CA GLY A 40 -1.78 5.58 13.44
C GLY A 40 -1.55 4.94 12.07
N PHE A 41 -2.41 5.21 11.09
CA PHE A 41 -2.21 4.78 9.70
C PHE A 41 -0.96 5.41 9.09
N PHE A 42 -0.79 6.73 9.21
CA PHE A 42 0.39 7.44 8.70
C PHE A 42 1.69 6.99 9.37
N TYR A 43 1.66 6.73 10.68
CA TYR A 43 2.81 6.17 11.40
C TYR A 43 3.22 4.82 10.80
N ARG A 44 2.27 3.88 10.68
CA ARG A 44 2.53 2.56 10.09
C ARG A 44 2.99 2.64 8.63
N LEU A 45 2.46 3.58 7.85
CA LEU A 45 2.89 3.81 6.47
C LEU A 45 4.37 4.22 6.42
N LYS A 46 4.79 5.16 7.27
CA LYS A 46 6.20 5.56 7.42
C LYS A 46 7.08 4.40 7.89
N SER A 47 6.59 3.54 8.79
CA SER A 47 7.32 2.34 9.22
C SER A 47 7.58 1.38 8.05
N VAL A 48 6.58 1.13 7.19
CA VAL A 48 6.76 0.29 6.00
C VAL A 48 7.79 0.93 5.06
N PHE A 49 7.71 2.24 4.83
CA PHE A 49 8.67 2.96 3.99
C PHE A 49 10.10 2.81 4.52
N LEU A 50 10.29 2.98 5.84
CA LEU A 50 11.56 2.77 6.52
C LEU A 50 12.10 1.35 6.29
N MET A 51 11.26 0.32 6.48
CA MET A 51 11.65 -1.08 6.27
C MET A 51 12.01 -1.40 4.81
N CYS A 52 11.42 -0.70 3.85
CA CYS A 52 11.76 -0.80 2.44
C CYS A 52 12.93 0.11 2.02
N GLY A 53 13.49 0.89 2.94
CA GLY A 53 14.55 1.86 2.66
C GLY A 53 14.10 2.97 1.69
N ALA A 54 12.84 3.42 1.78
CA ALA A 54 12.27 4.51 1.01
C ALA A 54 12.00 5.72 1.91
N ARG A 55 12.39 6.92 1.46
CA ARG A 55 12.22 8.18 2.22
C ARG A 55 10.93 8.91 1.88
N ASN A 56 10.34 8.62 0.72
CA ASN A 56 9.20 9.35 0.17
C ASN A 56 8.38 8.47 -0.79
N LEU A 57 7.28 9.04 -1.30
CA LEU A 57 6.37 8.37 -2.22
C LEU A 57 7.03 7.99 -3.56
N GLN A 58 7.95 8.82 -4.05
CA GLN A 58 8.65 8.60 -5.31
C GLN A 58 9.59 7.39 -5.21
N GLU A 59 10.28 7.24 -4.08
CA GLU A 59 11.19 6.12 -3.83
C GLU A 59 10.43 4.81 -3.64
N ILE A 60 9.36 4.79 -2.83
CA ILE A 60 8.62 3.54 -2.57
C ILE A 60 7.97 2.98 -3.84
N ARG A 61 7.56 3.84 -4.77
CA ARG A 61 7.00 3.44 -6.08
C ARG A 61 7.98 2.65 -6.93
N ARG A 62 9.27 2.84 -6.72
CA ARG A 62 10.34 2.20 -7.49
C ARG A 62 10.95 1.00 -6.78
N LYS A 63 10.54 0.71 -5.54
CA LYS A 63 11.09 -0.44 -4.80
C LYS A 63 10.68 -1.76 -5.45
N PRO A 64 11.62 -2.71 -5.62
CA PRO A 64 11.30 -4.00 -6.21
C PRO A 64 10.23 -4.75 -5.40
N LEU A 65 9.34 -5.46 -6.10
CA LEU A 65 8.34 -6.34 -5.51
C LEU A 65 8.41 -7.71 -6.16
N ILE A 66 8.08 -8.73 -5.40
CA ILE A 66 7.89 -10.09 -5.91
C ILE A 66 6.40 -10.39 -5.88
N ILE A 67 5.83 -10.69 -7.06
CA ILE A 67 4.44 -11.13 -7.20
C ILE A 67 4.46 -12.66 -7.33
N LEU A 68 3.70 -13.33 -6.48
CA LEU A 68 3.68 -14.80 -6.34
C LEU A 68 2.26 -15.36 -6.52
N GLY A 69 2.16 -16.68 -6.60
CA GLY A 69 0.88 -17.43 -6.57
C GLY A 69 -0.08 -17.09 -7.69
N GLU A 70 -1.37 -17.15 -7.38
CA GLU A 70 -2.48 -16.93 -8.33
C GLU A 70 -2.39 -15.59 -9.06
N THR A 71 -1.93 -14.53 -8.39
CA THR A 71 -1.76 -13.21 -9.04
C THR A 71 -0.67 -13.23 -10.10
N ALA A 72 0.46 -13.91 -9.84
CA ALA A 72 1.54 -14.03 -10.83
C ALA A 72 1.10 -14.86 -12.05
N GLU A 73 0.35 -15.94 -11.82
CA GLU A 73 -0.24 -16.75 -12.89
C GLU A 73 -1.26 -15.96 -13.71
N TYR A 74 -2.16 -15.24 -13.06
CA TYR A 74 -3.14 -14.37 -13.71
C TYR A 74 -2.47 -13.33 -14.62
N LEU A 75 -1.41 -12.68 -14.14
CA LEU A 75 -0.65 -11.71 -14.94
C LEU A 75 -0.03 -12.37 -16.19
N ARG A 76 0.60 -13.54 -16.03
CA ARG A 76 1.21 -14.27 -17.16
C ARG A 76 0.17 -14.67 -18.21
N LEU A 77 -1.00 -15.17 -17.79
CA LEU A 77 -2.10 -15.53 -18.70
C LEU A 77 -2.64 -14.30 -19.46
N ARG A 78 -2.51 -13.10 -18.89
CA ARG A 78 -2.85 -11.83 -19.54
C ARG A 78 -1.73 -11.22 -20.38
N GLY A 79 -0.60 -11.90 -20.52
CA GLY A 79 0.57 -11.39 -21.25
C GLY A 79 1.34 -10.28 -20.52
N ILE A 80 1.15 -10.16 -19.20
CA ILE A 80 1.85 -9.19 -18.35
C ILE A 80 2.97 -9.91 -17.61
N ASP A 81 4.23 -9.57 -17.88
CA ASP A 81 5.39 -10.20 -17.23
C ASP A 81 5.56 -9.72 -15.78
N PRO A 82 5.31 -10.57 -14.75
CA PRO A 82 5.44 -10.16 -13.35
C PRO A 82 6.88 -9.84 -12.92
N SER A 83 7.88 -10.25 -13.69
CA SER A 83 9.29 -9.98 -13.37
C SER A 83 9.69 -8.52 -13.57
N CYS A 84 8.86 -7.70 -14.25
CA CYS A 84 9.14 -6.27 -14.40
C CYS A 84 9.11 -5.54 -13.04
N TRP A 85 8.27 -5.95 -12.10
CA TRP A 85 8.25 -5.39 -10.74
C TRP A 85 9.43 -5.89 -9.88
N ALA A 86 10.01 -7.05 -10.22
CA ALA A 86 11.14 -7.62 -9.48
C ALA A 86 12.50 -7.03 -9.90
N ARG A 87 12.62 -6.52 -11.13
CA ARG A 87 13.88 -6.09 -11.76
C ARG A 87 14.13 -4.57 -11.80
N ARG A 88 13.33 -3.79 -11.09
CA ARG A 88 13.40 -2.31 -11.06
C ARG A 88 14.33 -1.75 -9.99
#